data_AF-A0A0C4JN10-F1
#
_entry.id   AF-A0A0C4JN10-F1
#
_cell.length_a   1.000
_cell.length_b   1.000
_cell.length_c   1.000
_cell.angle_alpha   90.00
_cell.angle_beta   90.00
_cell.angle_gamma   90.00
#
_symmetry.space_group_name_H-M   'P 1'
#
loop_
_entity.id
_entity.type
_entity.pdbx_description
1 polymer ?
#
loop_
_entity_poly.entity_id
_entity_poly.type
_entity_poly.pdbx_seq_one_letter_code
_entity_poly.pdbx_strand_id
1 'polypeptide(L)'
;DTLNVQTVKDVPCTRSRCLGSVMFPSQLTCPLQEGPKSPEELLPKAKDFINQYYSSIKRAQSKSHLERLKEVEEEIVSSGTYQLKQNELIFGAKQAWRNASRCVGRIQWSKLQVFDARDCRTAHEMYTHVCNHIKYATNRGNIRSAI
;
A
#
# COMPACT_ATOMS: atom_id res chain seq x y z
N ASP A 1 -0.05 -6.08 -23.09
CA ASP A 1 -0.21 -5.87 -21.64
C ASP A 1 -1.64 -5.39 -21.41
N THR A 2 -2.43 -6.09 -20.60
CA THR A 2 -3.81 -5.71 -20.25
C THR A 2 -3.92 -5.11 -18.85
N LEU A 3 -2.87 -5.24 -18.03
CA LEU A 3 -2.83 -4.74 -16.67
C LEU A 3 -2.67 -3.21 -16.66
N ASN A 4 -2.02 -2.64 -17.69
CA ASN A 4 -1.85 -1.20 -17.84
C ASN A 4 -3.18 -0.42 -17.83
N VAL A 5 -4.29 -1.01 -18.27
CA VAL A 5 -5.63 -0.39 -18.30
C VAL A 5 -6.15 -0.09 -16.89
N GLN A 6 -5.63 -0.77 -15.86
CA GLN A 6 -6.00 -0.56 -14.46
C GLN A 6 -5.26 0.63 -13.80
N THR A 7 -4.43 1.34 -14.55
CA THR A 7 -3.62 2.45 -14.00
C THR A 7 -4.49 3.67 -13.71
N VAL A 8 -4.46 4.14 -12.45
CA VAL A 8 -5.24 5.32 -12.01
C VAL A 8 -4.40 6.60 -12.01
N LYS A 9 -3.07 6.51 -11.97
CA LYS A 9 -2.17 7.67 -11.92
C LYS A 9 -1.64 8.04 -13.30
N ASP A 10 -1.64 9.33 -13.59
CA ASP A 10 -0.98 9.85 -14.78
C ASP A 10 0.51 9.57 -14.77
N VAL A 11 1.05 9.31 -15.96
CA VAL A 11 2.49 9.19 -16.20
C VAL A 11 3.05 10.55 -16.65
N PRO A 12 4.35 10.83 -16.43
CA PRO A 12 4.95 12.09 -16.86
C PRO A 12 5.03 12.25 -18.39
N CYS A 13 4.77 11.19 -19.15
CA CYS A 13 4.86 11.19 -20.61
C CYS A 13 3.54 11.64 -21.25
N THR A 14 3.63 12.38 -22.36
CA THR A 14 2.49 12.73 -23.21
C THR A 14 2.64 12.10 -24.59
N ARG A 15 1.64 12.26 -25.48
CA ARG A 15 1.72 11.78 -26.87
C ARG A 15 2.88 12.40 -27.66
N SER A 16 3.29 13.63 -27.31
CA SER A 16 4.33 14.38 -28.02
C SER A 16 5.70 14.37 -27.33
N ARG A 17 5.79 13.94 -26.07
CA ARG A 17 7.04 13.98 -25.31
C ARG A 17 7.14 12.83 -24.31
N CYS A 18 8.25 12.09 -24.39
CA CYS A 18 8.60 11.08 -23.40
C CYS A 18 9.49 11.71 -22.31
N LEU A 19 9.10 11.51 -21.05
CA LEU A 19 9.86 11.89 -19.85
C LEU A 19 10.29 10.68 -19.03
N GLY A 20 10.47 9.51 -19.68
CA GLY A 20 10.78 8.25 -19.00
C GLY A 20 12.14 8.21 -18.29
N SER A 21 13.10 9.03 -18.74
CA SER A 21 14.43 9.15 -18.13
C SER A 21 14.47 10.09 -16.92
N VAL A 22 13.38 10.80 -16.62
CA VAL A 22 13.32 11.70 -15.45
C VAL A 22 13.35 10.87 -14.17
N MET A 23 14.33 11.14 -13.30
CA MET A 23 14.55 10.36 -12.08
C MET A 23 13.43 10.55 -11.05
N PHE A 24 12.97 11.79 -10.84
CA PHE A 24 11.95 12.14 -9.83
C PHE A 24 10.80 12.94 -10.45
N PRO A 25 9.95 12.30 -11.29
CA PRO A 25 8.79 12.98 -11.85
C PRO A 25 7.75 13.24 -10.75
N SER A 26 7.17 14.44 -10.74
CA SER A 26 6.21 14.88 -9.72
C SER A 26 4.99 13.94 -9.60
N GLN A 27 4.57 13.33 -10.70
CA GLN A 27 3.46 12.37 -10.75
C GLN A 27 3.73 11.07 -9.96
N LEU A 28 5.00 10.72 -9.74
CA LEU A 28 5.40 9.55 -8.94
C LEU A 28 5.74 9.91 -7.49
N THR A 29 5.70 11.19 -7.13
CA THR A 29 5.88 11.64 -5.74
C THR A 29 4.54 11.79 -5.04
N CYS A 30 4.48 11.46 -3.75
CA CYS A 30 3.34 11.82 -2.91
C CYS A 30 3.65 13.18 -2.27
N PRO A 31 2.94 14.27 -2.64
CA PRO A 31 3.15 15.56 -2.02
C PRO A 31 2.72 15.52 -0.55
N LEU A 32 3.35 16.37 0.28
CA LEU A 32 2.83 16.68 1.61
C LEU A 32 1.42 17.25 1.44
N GLN A 33 0.42 16.59 2.04
CA GLN A 33 -0.95 17.07 1.98
C GLN A 33 -1.23 17.97 3.19
N GLU A 34 -1.77 19.15 2.93
CA GLU A 34 -2.34 20.02 3.96
C GLU A 34 -3.77 19.52 4.29
N GLY A 35 -3.86 18.53 5.18
CA GLY A 35 -5.13 18.04 5.71
C GLY A 35 -5.61 16.68 5.19
N PRO A 36 -6.71 16.14 5.76
CA PRO A 36 -7.27 14.85 5.38
C PRO A 36 -7.87 14.90 3.96
N LYS A 37 -7.76 13.78 3.23
CA LYS A 37 -8.39 13.64 1.90
C LYS A 37 -9.91 13.73 2.03
N SER A 38 -10.57 14.26 1.01
CA SER A 38 -12.03 14.27 0.97
C SER A 38 -12.58 12.84 0.96
N PRO A 39 -13.70 12.57 1.67
CA PRO A 39 -14.35 11.26 1.65
C PRO A 39 -14.70 10.78 0.23
N GLU A 40 -15.08 11.71 -0.65
CA GLU A 40 -15.43 11.44 -2.05
C GLU A 40 -14.26 10.88 -2.86
N GLU A 41 -13.03 11.31 -2.59
CA GLU A 41 -11.83 10.77 -3.23
C GLU A 41 -11.32 9.49 -2.57
N LEU A 42 -11.52 9.36 -1.26
CA LEU A 42 -10.99 8.23 -0.47
C LEU A 42 -11.84 6.98 -0.66
N LEU A 43 -13.17 7.11 -0.67
CA LEU A 43 -14.11 5.99 -0.69
C LEU A 43 -13.94 5.07 -1.92
N PRO A 44 -13.83 5.58 -3.17
CA PRO A 44 -13.61 4.73 -4.33
C PRO A 44 -12.30 3.95 -4.26
N LYS A 45 -11.23 4.60 -3.77
CA LYS A 45 -9.90 3.98 -3.61
C LYS A 45 -9.91 2.90 -2.53
N ALA A 46 -10.61 3.14 -1.43
CA ALA A 46 -10.78 2.17 -0.36
C ALA A 46 -11.57 0.95 -0.83
N LYS A 47 -12.71 1.16 -1.53
CA LYS A 47 -13.51 0.07 -2.11
C LYS A 47 -12.72 -0.77 -3.11
N ASP A 48 -11.96 -0.14 -4.02
CA ASP A 48 -11.09 -0.84 -4.96
C ASP A 48 -10.04 -1.71 -4.25
N PHE A 49 -9.36 -1.15 -3.24
CA PHE A 49 -8.38 -1.90 -2.46
C PHE A 49 -8.99 -3.12 -1.75
N ILE A 50 -10.16 -2.98 -1.14
CA ILE A 50 -10.87 -4.10 -0.47
C ILE A 50 -11.28 -5.16 -1.50
N ASN A 51 -11.79 -4.75 -2.67
CA ASN A 51 -12.11 -5.68 -3.76
C ASN A 51 -10.86 -6.46 -4.21
N GLN A 52 -9.71 -5.79 -4.35
CA GLN A 52 -8.44 -6.44 -4.69
C GLN A 52 -8.01 -7.46 -3.63
N TYR A 53 -8.12 -7.11 -2.34
CA TYR A 53 -7.79 -8.01 -1.23
C TYR A 53 -8.67 -9.27 -1.24
N TYR A 54 -9.99 -9.13 -1.30
CA TYR A 54 -10.92 -10.27 -1.28
C TYR A 54 -10.82 -11.14 -2.53
N SER A 55 -10.51 -10.53 -3.68
CA SER A 55 -10.20 -11.28 -4.90
C SER A 55 -8.93 -12.12 -4.76
N SER A 56 -7.88 -11.59 -4.11
CA SER A 56 -6.61 -12.29 -3.92
C SER A 56 -6.74 -13.56 -3.06
N ILE A 57 -7.63 -13.55 -2.07
CA ILE A 57 -7.91 -14.69 -1.19
C ILE A 57 -9.05 -15.58 -1.71
N LYS A 58 -9.51 -15.38 -2.95
CA LYS A 58 -10.60 -16.12 -3.59
C LYS A 58 -11.92 -16.10 -2.79
N ARG A 59 -12.22 -14.97 -2.14
CA ARG A 59 -13.47 -14.75 -1.36
C ARG A 59 -14.25 -13.52 -1.84
N ALA A 60 -14.07 -13.14 -3.10
CA ALA A 60 -14.87 -12.09 -3.71
C ALA A 60 -16.37 -12.40 -3.61
N GLN A 61 -17.19 -11.37 -3.41
CA GLN A 61 -18.65 -11.46 -3.23
C GLN A 61 -19.13 -12.33 -2.05
N SER A 62 -18.24 -12.68 -1.13
CA SER A 62 -18.64 -13.37 0.10
C SER A 62 -19.37 -12.42 1.07
N LYS A 63 -20.12 -12.98 2.03
CA LYS A 63 -20.78 -12.18 3.08
C LYS A 63 -19.78 -11.25 3.81
N SER A 64 -18.61 -11.77 4.17
CA SER A 64 -17.57 -10.99 4.83
C SER A 64 -16.94 -9.94 3.93
N HIS A 65 -16.98 -10.08 2.60
CA HIS A 65 -16.56 -9.05 1.66
C HIS A 65 -17.51 -7.85 1.68
N LEU A 66 -18.82 -8.11 1.57
CA LEU A 66 -19.85 -7.08 1.55
C LEU A 66 -19.94 -6.35 2.90
N GLU A 67 -19.83 -7.10 4.01
CA GLU A 67 -19.77 -6.52 5.36
C GLU A 67 -18.55 -5.60 5.50
N ARG A 68 -17.36 -6.02 5.03
CA ARG A 68 -16.16 -5.19 5.11
C ARG A 68 -16.26 -3.91 4.26
N LEU A 69 -16.86 -3.98 3.07
CA LEU A 69 -17.10 -2.80 2.24
C LEU A 69 -18.00 -1.78 2.96
N LYS A 70 -19.04 -2.26 3.63
CA LYS A 70 -19.94 -1.42 4.43
C LYS A 70 -19.25 -0.82 5.65
N GLU A 71 -18.49 -1.63 6.41
CA GLU A 71 -17.68 -1.14 7.54
C GLU A 71 -16.76 0.02 7.14
N VAL A 72 -16.03 -0.13 6.03
CA VAL A 72 -15.09 0.89 5.54
C VAL A 72 -15.83 2.15 5.10
N GLU A 73 -16.99 2.01 4.46
CA GLU A 73 -17.82 3.14 4.06
C GLU A 73 -18.34 3.94 5.27
N GLU A 74 -18.84 3.25 6.29
CA GLU A 74 -19.31 3.87 7.53
C GLU A 74 -18.17 4.56 8.31
N GLU A 75 -16.97 3.95 8.34
CA GLU A 75 -15.80 4.51 9.02
C GLU A 75 -15.32 5.80 8.32
N ILE A 76 -15.29 5.81 6.98
CA ILE A 76 -14.90 6.99 6.18
C ILE A 76 -15.92 8.12 6.36
N VAL A 77 -17.21 7.82 6.34
CA VAL A 77 -18.27 8.83 6.50
C VAL A 77 -18.24 9.43 7.90
N SER A 78 -17.98 8.63 8.94
CA SER A 78 -18.03 9.08 10.33
C SER A 78 -16.73 9.77 10.80
N SER A 79 -15.56 9.27 10.39
CA SER A 79 -14.26 9.73 10.91
C SER A 79 -13.41 10.48 9.88
N GLY A 80 -13.82 10.48 8.60
CA GLY A 80 -13.05 11.02 7.48
C GLY A 80 -11.91 10.10 7.01
N THR A 81 -11.70 8.94 7.65
CA THR A 81 -10.66 7.97 7.30
C THR A 81 -11.10 6.55 7.65
N TYR A 82 -10.25 5.55 7.46
CA TYR A 82 -10.50 4.19 7.92
C TYR A 82 -9.21 3.48 8.30
N GLN A 83 -9.33 2.42 9.10
CA GLN A 83 -8.21 1.57 9.50
C GLN A 83 -8.21 0.23 8.80
N LEU A 84 -7.03 -0.17 8.33
CA LEU A 84 -6.80 -1.49 7.75
C LEU A 84 -6.74 -2.57 8.83
N LYS A 85 -7.31 -3.73 8.53
CA LYS A 85 -7.05 -4.96 9.28
C LYS A 85 -5.61 -5.42 9.01
N GLN A 86 -4.99 -6.14 9.95
CA GLN A 86 -3.59 -6.57 9.81
C GLN A 86 -3.33 -7.36 8.51
N ASN A 87 -4.24 -8.25 8.13
CA ASN A 87 -4.11 -9.01 6.88
C ASN A 87 -4.21 -8.13 5.62
N GLU A 88 -5.03 -7.08 5.68
CA GLU A 88 -5.15 -6.09 4.61
C GLU A 88 -3.85 -5.28 4.50
N LEU A 89 -3.26 -4.85 5.62
CA LEU A 89 -1.96 -4.18 5.66
C LEU A 89 -0.85 -5.04 5.04
N ILE A 90 -0.79 -6.32 5.43
CA ILE A 90 0.20 -7.27 4.88
C ILE A 90 0.02 -7.44 3.37
N PHE A 91 -1.22 -7.58 2.91
CA PHE A 91 -1.53 -7.65 1.49
C PHE A 91 -1.09 -6.38 0.75
N GLY A 92 -1.44 -5.21 1.28
CA GLY A 92 -1.10 -3.91 0.69
C GLY A 92 0.40 -3.70 0.55
N ALA A 93 1.18 -4.02 1.59
CA ALA A 93 2.64 -3.91 1.55
C ALA A 93 3.27 -4.81 0.46
N LYS A 94 2.85 -6.07 0.38
CA LYS A 94 3.32 -7.02 -0.64
C LYS A 94 2.93 -6.59 -2.05
N GLN A 95 1.69 -6.13 -2.22
CA GLN A 95 1.19 -5.66 -3.51
C GLN A 95 1.88 -4.37 -3.96
N ALA A 96 2.21 -3.46 -3.02
CA ALA A 96 3.00 -2.26 -3.30
C ALA A 96 4.41 -2.61 -3.82
N TRP A 97 5.10 -3.57 -3.20
CA TRP A 97 6.40 -4.05 -3.70
C TRP A 97 6.26 -4.71 -5.07
N ARG A 98 5.24 -5.56 -5.28
CA ARG A 98 4.94 -6.16 -6.59
C ARG A 98 4.68 -5.11 -7.68
N ASN A 99 4.11 -3.96 -7.32
CA ASN A 99 3.81 -2.88 -8.25
C ASN A 99 4.96 -1.87 -8.43
N ALA A 100 6.09 -2.03 -7.72
CA ALA A 100 7.23 -1.12 -7.80
C ALA A 100 8.02 -1.31 -9.10
N SER A 101 7.66 -0.58 -10.15
CA SER A 101 8.20 -0.71 -11.52
C SER A 101 9.73 -0.67 -11.63
N ARG A 102 10.40 0.05 -10.73
CA ARG A 102 11.87 0.19 -10.68
C ARG A 102 12.60 -0.92 -9.90
N CYS A 103 11.89 -1.82 -9.21
CA CYS A 103 12.51 -2.88 -8.43
C CYS A 103 12.80 -4.12 -9.31
N VAL A 104 14.07 -4.51 -9.42
CA VAL A 104 14.45 -5.76 -10.14
C VAL A 104 14.13 -7.02 -9.31
N GLY A 105 14.18 -6.94 -7.98
CA GLY A 105 14.00 -8.06 -7.06
C GLY A 105 12.55 -8.51 -6.82
N ARG A 106 11.59 -8.12 -7.68
CA ARG A 106 10.16 -8.36 -7.46
C ARG A 106 9.76 -9.84 -7.41
N ILE A 107 10.59 -10.78 -7.85
CA ILE A 107 10.27 -12.21 -7.74
C ILE A 107 10.04 -12.67 -6.28
N GLN A 108 10.63 -11.96 -5.30
CA GLN A 108 10.46 -12.25 -3.86
C GLN A 108 9.26 -11.53 -3.21
N TRP A 109 8.42 -10.82 -3.98
CA TRP A 109 7.38 -9.93 -3.45
C TRP A 109 6.46 -10.56 -2.39
N SER A 110 6.19 -11.86 -2.50
CA SER A 110 5.32 -12.60 -1.57
C SER A 110 6.00 -12.95 -0.24
N LYS A 111 7.35 -12.95 -0.20
CA LYS A 111 8.20 -13.26 0.96
C LYS A 111 8.67 -11.98 1.67
N LEU A 112 7.72 -11.15 2.06
CA LEU A 112 7.95 -9.94 2.85
C LEU A 112 7.40 -10.15 4.28
N GLN A 113 8.25 -9.94 5.29
CA GLN A 113 7.81 -9.78 6.67
C GLN A 113 7.27 -8.36 6.86
N VAL A 114 6.12 -8.22 7.53
CA VAL A 114 5.55 -6.91 7.85
C VAL A 114 5.52 -6.77 9.36
N PHE A 115 6.09 -5.68 9.87
CA PHE A 115 6.00 -5.28 11.27
C PHE A 115 4.94 -4.19 11.39
N ASP A 116 3.83 -4.52 12.06
CA ASP A 116 2.79 -3.53 12.36
C ASP A 116 3.22 -2.71 13.59
N ALA A 117 3.50 -1.43 13.37
CA ALA A 117 3.87 -0.46 14.42
C ALA A 117 3.00 0.80 14.32
N ARG A 118 1.75 0.66 13.85
CA ARG A 118 0.80 1.77 13.71
C ARG A 118 0.35 2.37 15.04
N ASP A 119 0.58 1.66 16.14
CA ASP A 119 0.31 2.07 17.51
C ASP A 119 1.47 2.82 18.17
N CYS A 120 2.60 2.98 17.48
CA CYS A 120 3.77 3.72 17.95
C CYS A 120 3.45 5.21 18.15
N ARG A 121 3.82 5.76 19.31
CA ARG A 121 3.49 7.14 19.72
C ARG A 121 4.71 8.00 20.03
N THR A 122 5.89 7.39 20.24
CA THR A 122 7.09 8.13 20.62
C THR A 122 8.28 7.82 19.72
N ALA A 123 9.21 8.77 19.62
CA ALA A 123 10.46 8.57 18.86
C ALA A 123 11.31 7.42 19.44
N HIS A 124 11.22 7.16 20.75
CA HIS A 124 11.94 6.06 21.38
C HIS A 124 11.34 4.69 21.03
N GLU A 125 10.01 4.58 20.97
CA GLU A 125 9.34 3.40 20.44
C GLU A 125 9.71 3.17 18.97
N MET A 126 9.72 4.24 18.14
CA MET A 126 10.16 4.16 16.75
C MET A 126 11.59 3.60 16.65
N TYR A 127 12.53 4.13 17.44
CA TYR A 127 13.90 3.63 17.49
C TYR A 127 13.93 2.13 17.81
N THR A 128 13.16 1.70 18.80
CA THR A 128 13.06 0.30 19.21
C THR A 128 12.53 -0.58 18.07
N HIS A 129 11.47 -0.16 17.39
CA HIS A 129 10.94 -0.88 16.22
C HIS A 129 11.96 -0.97 15.08
N VAL A 130 12.70 0.11 14.78
CA VAL A 130 13.75 0.13 13.76
C VAL A 130 14.90 -0.81 14.12
N CYS A 131 15.37 -0.81 15.37
CA CYS A 131 16.42 -1.73 15.82
C CYS A 131 15.97 -3.20 15.69
N ASN A 132 14.73 -3.51 16.08
CA ASN A 132 14.17 -4.85 15.94
C ASN A 132 14.06 -5.26 14.46
N HIS A 133 13.63 -4.34 13.60
CA HIS A 133 13.57 -4.55 12.16
C HIS A 133 14.97 -4.87 11.59
N ILE A 134 15.99 -4.06 11.88
CA ILE A 134 17.37 -4.28 11.40
C ILE A 134 17.88 -5.64 11.87
N LYS A 135 17.72 -5.96 13.16
CA LYS A 135 18.12 -7.25 13.72
C LYS A 135 17.44 -8.42 13.00
N TYR A 136 16.14 -8.30 12.70
CA TYR A 136 15.40 -9.30 11.95
C TYR A 136 15.89 -9.43 10.50
N ALA A 137 16.06 -8.30 9.80
CA ALA A 137 16.42 -8.26 8.39
C ALA A 137 17.86 -8.74 8.15
N THR A 138 18.81 -8.38 9.02
CA THR A 138 20.22 -8.78 8.91
C THR A 138 20.42 -10.27 9.18
N ASN A 139 19.71 -10.84 10.17
CA ASN A 139 19.67 -12.29 10.44
C ASN A 139 21.03 -13.02 10.31
N ARG A 140 22.08 -12.46 10.94
CA ARG A 140 23.46 -13.00 10.89
C ARG A 140 24.00 -13.26 9.48
N GLY A 141 23.63 -12.42 8.50
CA GLY A 141 24.05 -12.51 7.11
C GLY A 141 23.05 -13.23 6.19
N ASN A 142 22.07 -13.96 6.73
CA ASN A 142 21.01 -14.59 5.93
C ASN A 142 19.83 -13.62 5.75
N ILE A 143 20.02 -12.62 4.89
CA ILE A 143 19.15 -11.44 4.76
C ILE A 143 17.69 -11.81 4.51
N ARG A 144 16.78 -11.15 5.23
CA ARG A 144 15.32 -11.28 5.08
C ARG A 144 14.70 -9.94 4.71
N SER A 145 13.78 -9.95 3.75
CA SER A 145 13.01 -8.76 3.38
C SER A 145 11.96 -8.48 4.46
N ALA A 146 11.96 -7.26 4.99
CA ALA A 146 10.98 -6.77 5.96
C ALA A 146 10.57 -5.33 5.65
N ILE A 147 9.38 -4.95 6.11
CA ILE A 147 8.85 -3.57 6.14
C ILE A 147 8.32 -3.27 7.54
#